data_AF-A0A2G6C1X8-F1
#
_entry.id   AF-A0A2G6C1X8-F1
#
_cell.length_a   1.000
_cell.length_b   1.000
_cell.length_c   1.000
_cell.angle_alpha   90.00
_cell.angle_beta   90.00
_cell.angle_gamma   90.00
#
_symmetry.space_group_name_H-M   'P 1'
#
loop_
_entity.id
_entity.type
_entity.pdbx_description
1 polymer ?
#
loop_
_entity_poly.entity_id
_entity_poly.type
_entity_poly.pdbx_seq_one_letter_code
_entity_poly.pdbx_strand_id
1 'polypeptide(L)' 'MAKPFNFTAKVCLFPQDNGWHYVPVPREFTATLKPLADRGLVAVRATVGSSTWDTSLLPMGDGTQFIPLPAS' A
#
# COMPACT_ATOMS: atom_id res chain seq x y z
N MET A 1 -4.98 3.79 -20.59
CA MET A 1 -4.40 3.21 -19.35
C MET A 1 -3.97 4.35 -18.45
N ALA A 2 -4.36 4.34 -17.17
CA ALA A 2 -3.82 5.29 -16.20
C ALA A 2 -2.31 5.05 -16.02
N LYS A 3 -1.53 6.12 -15.86
CA LYS A 3 -0.09 6.02 -15.61
C LYS A 3 0.14 5.43 -14.21
N PRO A 4 1.02 4.42 -14.04
CA PRO A 4 1.30 3.86 -12.72
C PRO A 4 2.02 4.88 -11.83
N PHE A 5 1.69 4.86 -10.54
CA PHE A 5 2.46 5.55 -9.50
C PHE A 5 3.65 4.67 -9.12
N ASN A 6 4.86 5.22 -9.19
CA ASN A 6 6.08 4.50 -8.87
C ASN A 6 6.81 5.20 -7.73
N PHE A 7 7.29 4.42 -6.77
CA PHE A 7 8.09 4.94 -5.65
C PHE A 7 8.98 3.86 -5.06
N THR A 8 9.98 4.28 -4.30
CA THR A 8 10.86 3.41 -3.53
C THR A 8 10.58 3.61 -2.05
N ALA A 9 10.40 2.51 -1.32
CA ALA A 9 10.20 2.51 0.11
C ALA A 9 10.83 1.26 0.73
N LYS A 10 11.07 1.32 2.05
CA LYS A 10 11.57 0.17 2.81
C LYS A 10 10.42 -0.76 3.16
N VAL A 11 10.67 -2.06 3.10
CA VAL A 11 9.75 -3.06 3.66
C VAL A 11 9.76 -2.94 5.18
N CYS A 12 8.58 -2.91 5.78
CA CYS A 12 8.36 -2.83 7.21
C CYS A 12 7.64 -4.08 7.72
N LEU A 13 7.75 -4.34 9.01
CA LEU A 13 7.06 -5.43 9.71
C LEU A 13 6.17 -4.82 10.79
N PHE A 14 4.90 -5.23 10.86
CA PHE A 14 4.04 -4.82 11.98
C PHE A 14 4.56 -5.40 13.30
N PRO A 15 4.47 -4.66 14.42
CA PRO A 15 5.10 -5.03 15.69
C PRO A 15 4.42 -6.20 16.43
N GLN A 16 3.33 -6.75 15.89
CA GLN A 16 2.64 -7.90 16.46
C GLN A 16 3.40 -9.20 16.20
N ASP A 17 3.21 -10.21 17.05
CA ASP A 17 3.75 -11.56 16.80
C ASP A 17 3.20 -12.09 15.47
N ASN A 18 4.10 -12.58 14.60
CA ASN A 18 3.79 -12.92 13.20
C ASN A 18 3.16 -11.77 12.41
N GLY A 19 3.62 -10.54 12.67
CA GLY A 19 3.22 -9.35 11.96
C GLY A 19 3.39 -9.49 10.45
N TRP A 20 2.48 -8.85 9.70
CA TRP A 20 2.57 -8.86 8.26
C TRP A 20 3.64 -7.89 7.78
N HIS A 21 4.29 -8.24 6.68
CA HIS A 21 5.15 -7.32 5.97
C HIS A 21 4.29 -6.32 5.19
N TYR A 22 4.76 -5.08 5.11
CA TYR A 22 4.09 -4.03 4.37
C TYR A 22 5.07 -3.02 3.81
N VAL A 23 4.58 -2.18 2.89
CA VAL A 23 5.31 -1.02 2.37
C VAL A 23 4.49 0.25 2.62
N PRO A 24 5.04 1.27 3.29
CA PRO A 24 4.35 2.53 3.47
C PRO A 24 4.24 3.28 2.14
N VAL A 25 3.08 3.86 1.86
CA VAL A 25 2.87 4.71 0.67
C VAL A 25 3.28 6.15 1.01
N PRO A 26 4.16 6.78 0.22
CA PRO A 26 4.50 8.19 0.40
C PRO A 26 3.27 9.10 0.51
N ARG A 27 3.37 10.12 1.36
CA ARG A 27 2.24 10.99 1.71
C ARG A 27 1.63 11.70 0.49
N GLU A 28 2.46 12.05 -0.49
CA GLU A 28 2.03 12.64 -1.77
C GLU A 28 1.05 11.76 -2.54
N PHE A 29 1.28 10.44 -2.59
CA PHE A 29 0.39 9.50 -3.25
C PHE A 29 -0.84 9.21 -2.40
N THR A 30 -0.68 9.10 -1.07
CA THR A 30 -1.83 8.99 -0.16
C THR A 30 -2.79 10.16 -0.37
N ALA A 31 -2.31 11.40 -0.41
CA ALA A 31 -3.16 12.58 -0.59
C ALA A 31 -3.94 12.54 -1.92
N THR A 32 -3.28 12.03 -2.97
CA THR A 32 -3.87 11.90 -4.32
C THR A 32 -4.90 10.77 -4.40
N LEU A 33 -4.64 9.64 -3.74
CA LEU A 33 -5.41 8.39 -3.89
C LEU A 33 -6.51 8.23 -2.85
N LYS A 34 -6.34 8.79 -1.65
CA LYS A 34 -7.32 8.70 -0.55
C LYS A 34 -8.73 9.16 -0.93
N PRO A 35 -8.95 10.20 -1.77
CA PRO A 35 -10.29 10.57 -2.24
C PRO A 35 -11.00 9.48 -3.05
N LEU A 36 -10.26 8.51 -3.60
CA LEU A 36 -10.81 7.37 -4.35
C LEU A 36 -11.20 6.20 -3.44
N ALA A 37 -11.04 6.34 -2.12
CA ALA A 37 -11.31 5.27 -1.19
C ALA A 37 -12.81 4.93 -1.12
N ASP A 38 -13.13 3.65 -1.25
CA ASP A 38 -14.44 3.10 -0.95
C ASP A 38 -14.36 2.34 0.38
N ARG A 39 -15.21 2.71 1.33
CA ARG A 39 -15.19 2.20 2.72
C ARG A 39 -13.79 2.25 3.37
N GLY A 40 -13.01 3.28 3.04
CA GLY A 40 -11.67 3.52 3.58
C GLY A 40 -10.53 2.78 2.86
N LEU A 41 -10.82 2.04 1.79
CA LEU A 41 -9.85 1.25 1.04
C LEU A 41 -9.72 1.76 -0.39
N VAL A 42 -8.50 1.80 -0.94
CA VAL A 42 -8.29 2.12 -2.37
C VAL A 42 -7.82 0.85 -3.08
N ALA A 43 -8.67 0.29 -3.94
CA ALA A 43 -8.31 -0.90 -4.72
C ALA A 43 -7.20 -0.57 -5.72
N VAL A 44 -6.15 -1.41 -5.77
CA VAL A 44 -4.99 -1.24 -6.65
C VAL A 44 -4.49 -2.58 -7.17
N ARG A 45 -3.77 -2.53 -8.29
CA ARG A 45 -2.90 -3.62 -8.72
C ARG A 45 -1.46 -3.20 -8.42
N ALA A 46 -0.83 -3.88 -7.46
CA ALA A 46 0.51 -3.54 -6.99
C ALA A 46 1.55 -4.39 -7.72
N THR A 47 2.71 -3.79 -8.01
CA THR A 47 3.90 -4.50 -8.51
C THR A 47 5.08 -4.16 -7.59
N VAL A 48 5.73 -5.18 -7.05
CA VAL A 48 6.94 -5.06 -6.24
C VAL A 48 7.97 -6.06 -6.76
N GLY A 49 9.08 -5.55 -7.30
CA GLY A 49 10.05 -6.39 -8.03
C GLY A 49 9.39 -7.05 -9.24
N SER A 50 9.41 -8.38 -9.28
CA SER A 50 8.76 -9.20 -10.31
C SER A 50 7.33 -9.65 -9.93
N SER A 51 6.90 -9.42 -8.69
CA SER A 51 5.60 -9.88 -8.21
C SER A 51 4.52 -8.83 -8.47
N THR A 52 3.38 -9.27 -9.01
CA THR A 52 2.21 -8.41 -9.24
C THR A 52 0.94 -9.08 -8.72
N TRP A 53 0.14 -8.36 -7.95
CA TRP A 53 -1.09 -8.88 -7.37
C TRP A 53 -2.15 -7.78 -7.19
N ASP A 54 -3.42 -8.19 -7.14
CA ASP A 54 -4.53 -7.31 -6.81
C ASP A 54 -4.62 -7.17 -5.28
N THR A 55 -4.72 -5.94 -4.79
CA THR A 55 -4.75 -5.62 -3.36
C THR A 55 -5.44 -4.26 -3.12
N SER A 56 -5.36 -3.77 -1.89
CA SER A 56 -5.88 -2.45 -1.53
C SER A 56 -4.84 -1.67 -0.72
N LEU A 57 -4.83 -0.35 -0.90
CA LEU A 57 -4.17 0.56 0.04
C LEU A 57 -4.99 0.59 1.33
N LEU A 58 -4.39 0.13 2.42
CA LEU A 58 -5.01 0.08 3.73
C LEU A 58 -4.63 1.33 4.54
N PRO A 59 -5.53 1.88 5.37
CA PRO A 59 -5.22 3.03 6.20
C PRO A 59 -4.27 2.64 7.35
N MET A 60 -3.23 3.43 7.58
CA MET A 60 -2.28 3.23 8.69
C MET A 60 -2.80 3.79 10.03
N GLY A 61 -3.87 4.59 10.00
CA GLY A 61 -4.46 5.26 11.17
C GLY A 61 -3.91 6.67 11.45
N ASP A 62 -2.73 7.00 10.94
CA ASP A 62 -2.12 8.34 11.04
C ASP A 62 -2.47 9.27 9.85
N GLY A 63 -3.41 8.83 9.02
CA GLY A 63 -3.82 9.50 7.79
C GLY A 63 -3.04 9.10 6.54
N THR A 64 -1.98 8.30 6.67
CA THR A 64 -1.27 7.64 5.57
C THR A 64 -1.88 6.28 5.21
N GLN A 65 -1.38 5.69 4.12
CA GLN A 65 -1.78 4.37 3.65
C GLN A 65 -0.56 3.46 3.47
N PHE A 66 -0.79 2.15 3.45
CA PHE A 66 0.23 1.14 3.19
C PHE A 66 -0.28 0.05 2.24
N ILE A 67 0.67 -0.65 1.63
CA ILE A 67 0.43 -1.84 0.81
C ILE A 67 0.83 -3.07 1.62
N PRO A 68 -0.08 -3.99 1.95
CA PRO A 68 0.29 -5.27 2.56
C PRO A 68 1.05 -6.12 1.55
N LEU A 69 2.14 -6.74 2.00
CA LEU A 69 2.89 -7.70 1.19
C LEU A 69 2.36 -9.12 1.47
N PRO A 70 2.14 -9.94 0.43
CA PRO A 70 1.76 -11.33 0.61
C PRO A 70 2.86 -12.09 1.37
N ALA A 71 2.45 -12.97 2.29
CA ALA A 71 3.35 -13.96 2.86
C ALA A 71 3.73 -14.95 1.76
N SER A 72 5.02 -14.98 1.41
CA SER A 72 5.61 -15.92 0.46
C SER A 72 5.74 -17.31 1.04
#